data_AF-A0A1Z9UMQ0-F1
#
_entry.id   AF-A0A1Z9UMQ0-F1
#
_cell.length_a   1.000
_cell.length_b   1.000
_cell.length_c   1.000
_cell.angle_alpha   90.00
_cell.angle_beta   90.00
_cell.angle_gamma   90.00
#
_symmetry.space_group_name_H-M   'P 1'
#
loop_
_entity.id
_entity.type
_entity.pdbx_description
1 polymer ?
#
loop_
_entity_poly.entity_id
_entity_poly.type
_entity_poly.pdbx_seq_one_letter_code
_entity_poly.pdbx_strand_id
1 'polypeptide(L)'
;MPTYLFLDDNTGEVTEEFMMISEMEKYLKDNKHISLMPAAPAIVGGVGETDSKIDTGMKEVFQKIAEKHPTSPLADRYGNNEKVSRKKSREIVNKHRKNKI
;
A
#
# COMPACT_ATOMS: atom_id res chain seq x y z
N MET A 1 -10.95 -12.46 -12.84
CA MET A 1 -11.39 -11.75 -14.06
C MET A 1 -11.14 -10.27 -13.83
N PRO A 2 -10.50 -9.56 -14.77
CA PRO A 2 -10.34 -8.11 -14.72
C PRO A 2 -11.62 -7.37 -15.17
N THR A 3 -11.71 -6.09 -14.83
CA THR A 3 -12.71 -5.16 -15.36
C THR A 3 -12.10 -4.39 -16.52
N TYR A 4 -12.80 -4.29 -17.64
CA TYR A 4 -12.38 -3.53 -18.81
C TYR A 4 -13.28 -2.31 -19.03
N LEU A 5 -12.67 -1.26 -19.56
CA LEU A 5 -13.36 -0.04 -20.01
C LEU A 5 -13.34 -0.03 -21.53
N PHE A 6 -14.53 -0.02 -22.12
CA PHE A 6 -14.73 0.05 -23.56
C PHE A 6 -15.23 1.43 -23.95
N LEU A 7 -14.71 1.96 -25.06
CA LEU A 7 -15.18 3.19 -25.69
C LEU A 7 -15.87 2.81 -27.01
N ASP A 8 -17.13 3.20 -27.17
CA ASP A 8 -17.81 3.12 -28.47
C ASP A 8 -17.49 4.38 -29.30
N ASP A 9 -16.82 4.20 -30.43
CA ASP A 9 -16.39 5.30 -31.30
C ASP A 9 -17.57 6.02 -31.98
N ASN A 10 -18.78 5.42 -32.02
CA ASN A 10 -19.95 6.04 -32.64
C ASN A 10 -20.70 6.99 -31.69
N THR A 11 -20.82 6.60 -30.43
CA THR A 11 -21.61 7.31 -29.42
C THR A 11 -20.73 8.09 -28.44
N GLY A 12 -19.45 7.72 -28.32
CA GLY A 12 -18.52 8.27 -27.34
C GLY A 12 -18.81 7.80 -25.92
N GLU A 13 -19.66 6.78 -25.75
CA GLU A 13 -20.00 6.24 -24.43
C GLU A 13 -18.92 5.28 -23.93
N VAL A 14 -18.64 5.37 -22.62
CA VAL A 14 -17.69 4.49 -21.93
C VAL A 14 -18.48 3.47 -21.11
N THR A 15 -18.27 2.19 -21.40
CA THR A 15 -18.93 1.09 -20.69
C THR A 15 -17.93 0.26 -19.89
N GLU A 16 -18.32 -0.12 -18.67
CA GLU A 16 -17.54 -0.98 -17.78
C GLU A 16 -18.08 -2.40 -17.84
N GLU A 17 -17.22 -3.36 -18.17
CA GLU A 17 -17.63 -4.76 -18.28
C GLU A 17 -16.61 -5.71 -17.64
N PHE A 18 -17.12 -6.68 -16.90
CA PHE A 18 -16.33 -7.66 -16.16
C PHE A 18 -16.31 -8.98 -16.93
N MET A 19 -15.19 -9.31 -17.57
CA MET A 19 -15.09 -10.48 -18.45
C MET A 19 -13.69 -11.11 -18.45
N MET A 20 -13.57 -12.34 -18.98
CA MET A 20 -12.27 -12.98 -19.21
C MET A 20 -11.59 -12.35 -20.43
N ILE A 21 -10.26 -12.40 -20.46
CA ILE A 21 -9.49 -11.89 -21.60
C ILE A 21 -9.87 -12.58 -22.93
N SER A 22 -10.21 -13.87 -22.89
CA SER A 22 -10.67 -14.63 -24.04
C SER A 22 -12.03 -14.18 -24.59
N GLU A 23 -12.88 -13.60 -23.74
CA GLU A 23 -14.19 -13.07 -24.12
C GLU A 23 -14.03 -11.64 -24.66
N MET A 24 -13.16 -10.85 -24.03
CA MET A 24 -12.77 -9.51 -24.50
C MET A 24 -12.24 -9.53 -25.93
N GLU A 25 -11.36 -10.49 -26.26
CA GLU A 25 -10.82 -10.63 -27.62
C GLU A 25 -11.88 -10.98 -28.67
N LYS A 26 -12.91 -11.74 -28.28
CA LYS A 26 -14.04 -12.05 -29.18
C LYS A 26 -14.93 -10.82 -29.36
N TYR A 27 -15.24 -10.14 -28.26
CA TYR A 27 -16.05 -8.92 -28.26
C TYR A 27 -15.45 -7.81 -29.15
N LEU A 28 -14.13 -7.60 -29.08
CA LEU A 28 -13.41 -6.65 -29.94
C LEU A 28 -13.39 -7.06 -31.42
N LYS A 29 -13.40 -8.37 -31.73
CA LYS A 29 -13.45 -8.86 -33.12
C LYS A 29 -14.83 -8.69 -33.73
N ASP A 30 -15.87 -8.96 -32.94
CA ASP A 30 -17.26 -8.89 -33.37
C ASP A 30 -17.72 -7.42 -33.46
N ASN A 31 -17.21 -6.54 -32.60
CA ASN A 31 -17.56 -5.13 -32.52
C ASN A 31 -16.37 -4.21 -32.83
N LYS A 32 -16.04 -4.04 -34.12
CA LYS A 32 -14.95 -3.17 -34.59
C LYS A 32 -15.07 -1.69 -34.24
N HIS A 33 -16.23 -1.25 -33.77
CA HIS A 33 -16.51 0.13 -33.35
C HIS A 33 -16.15 0.39 -31.88
N ILE A 34 -15.72 -0.66 -31.16
CA ILE A 34 -15.39 -0.58 -29.75
C ILE A 34 -13.88 -0.65 -29.60
N SER A 35 -13.31 0.33 -28.88
CA SER A 35 -11.90 0.39 -28.55
C SER A 35 -11.69 0.14 -27.06
N LEU A 36 -10.62 -0.59 -26.73
CA LEU A 36 -10.24 -0.81 -25.34
C LEU A 36 -9.57 0.47 -24.80
N MET A 37 -10.20 1.09 -23.82
CA MET A 37 -9.64 2.26 -23.16
C MET A 37 -8.65 1.78 -22.08
N PRO A 38 -7.43 2.35 -22.00
CA PRO A 38 -6.51 2.02 -20.93
C PRO A 38 -7.15 2.45 -19.60
N ALA A 39 -7.61 1.48 -18.83
CA ALA A 39 -8.12 1.73 -17.49
C ALA A 39 -7.01 2.39 -16.67
N ALA A 40 -7.34 3.52 -16.03
CA ALA A 40 -6.43 4.13 -15.07
C ALA A 40 -6.07 3.04 -14.05
N PRO A 41 -4.79 2.75 -13.79
CA PRO A 41 -4.43 1.76 -12.80
C PRO A 41 -5.07 2.20 -11.49
N ALA A 42 -5.89 1.34 -10.89
CA ALA A 42 -6.35 1.55 -9.53
C ALA A 42 -5.10 1.50 -8.64
N ILE A 43 -4.53 2.68 -8.35
CA ILE A 43 -3.39 2.82 -7.46
C ILE A 43 -3.90 2.48 -6.06
N VAL A 44 -3.86 1.21 -5.69
CA VAL A 44 -3.95 0.81 -4.29
C VAL A 44 -2.70 1.32 -3.61
N GLY A 45 -2.86 2.30 -2.71
CA GLY A 45 -1.76 2.90 -1.97
C GLY A 45 -0.97 1.84 -1.20
N GLY A 46 0.23 1.53 -1.70
CA GLY A 46 1.32 0.94 -0.93
C GLY A 46 1.12 -0.48 -0.38
N VAL A 47 1.19 -1.50 -1.24
CA VAL A 47 1.56 -2.88 -0.82
C VAL A 47 3.09 -3.04 -0.77
N GLY A 48 3.81 -1.94 -0.53
CA GLY A 48 5.24 -1.94 -0.35
C GLY A 48 5.53 -2.00 1.15
N GLU A 49 6.03 -3.13 1.64
CA GLU A 49 6.61 -3.18 2.98
C GLU A 49 7.76 -2.15 3.05
N THR A 50 7.53 -1.07 3.79
CA THR A 50 8.47 0.06 3.93
C THR A 50 9.85 -0.37 4.43
N ASP A 51 9.98 -1.59 4.98
CA ASP A 51 11.18 -2.13 5.63
C ASP A 51 11.88 -3.29 4.89
N SER A 52 11.38 -3.73 3.73
CA SER A 52 11.80 -5.03 3.17
C SER A 52 13.02 -5.00 2.27
N LYS A 53 13.58 -3.82 2.01
CA LYS A 53 14.78 -3.63 1.17
C LYS A 53 15.95 -2.99 1.90
N ILE A 54 16.04 -3.15 3.21
CA ILE A 54 17.18 -2.65 3.99
C ILE A 54 18.19 -3.78 4.16
N ASP A 55 19.43 -3.54 3.74
CA ASP A 55 20.54 -4.47 3.92
C ASP A 55 20.77 -4.78 5.41
N THR A 56 21.21 -6.01 5.70
CA THR A 56 21.43 -6.52 7.06
C THR A 56 22.40 -5.63 7.84
N GLY A 57 23.46 -5.12 7.20
CA GLY A 57 24.41 -4.22 7.85
C GLY A 57 23.80 -2.88 8.27
N MET A 58 22.90 -2.33 7.46
CA MET A 58 22.19 -1.08 7.80
C MET A 58 21.19 -1.30 8.93
N LYS A 59 20.54 -2.48 9.01
CA LYS A 59 19.66 -2.84 10.13
C LYS A 59 20.40 -2.85 11.47
N GLU A 60 21.63 -3.37 11.52
CA GLU A 60 22.44 -3.37 12.75
C GLU A 60 22.82 -1.95 13.20
N VAL A 61 23.13 -1.07 12.26
CA VAL A 61 23.41 0.35 12.56
C VAL A 61 22.16 1.03 13.11
N PHE A 62 20.99 0.82 12.48
CA PHE A 62 19.73 1.37 12.98
C PHE A 62 19.34 0.81 14.34
N GLN A 63 19.62 -0.47 14.62
CA GLN A 63 19.43 -1.06 15.94
C GLN A 63 20.32 -0.39 16.99
N LYS A 64 21.61 -0.16 16.72
CA LYS A 64 22.53 0.55 17.65
C LYS A 64 22.08 1.99 17.92
N ILE A 65 21.61 2.70 16.90
CA ILE A 65 21.09 4.07 17.05
C ILE A 65 19.78 4.06 17.84
N ALA A 66 18.89 3.11 17.57
CA ALA A 66 17.62 2.93 18.28
C ALA A 66 17.83 2.62 19.77
N GLU A 67 18.83 1.79 20.11
CA GLU A 67 19.19 1.49 21.50
C GLU A 67 19.67 2.72 22.26
N LYS A 68 20.45 3.59 21.59
CA LYS A 68 20.95 4.83 22.18
C LYS A 68 19.87 5.91 22.29
N HIS A 69 18.88 5.89 21.40
CA HIS A 69 17.80 6.87 21.33
C HIS A 69 16.41 6.21 21.45
N PRO A 70 16.05 5.71 22.65
CA PRO A 70 14.83 4.91 22.87
C PRO A 70 13.51 5.66 22.65
N THR A 71 13.52 6.99 22.58
CA THR A 71 12.32 7.82 22.37
C THR A 71 12.19 8.35 20.94
N SER A 72 13.08 7.93 20.03
CA SER A 72 13.04 8.34 18.62
C SER A 72 12.02 7.52 17.84
N PRO A 73 11.34 8.10 16.82
CA PRO A 73 10.51 7.34 15.88
C PRO A 73 11.24 6.20 15.17
N LEU A 74 12.57 6.28 15.09
CA LEU A 74 13.42 5.21 14.58
C LEU A 74 13.44 3.99 15.51
N ALA A 75 13.44 4.21 16.83
CA ALA A 75 13.41 3.14 17.82
C ALA A 75 12.05 2.42 17.85
N ASP A 76 10.96 3.09 17.48
CA ASP A 76 9.67 2.42 17.32
C ASP A 76 9.66 1.42 16.15
N ARG A 77 10.48 1.67 15.11
CA ARG A 77 10.58 0.81 13.92
C ARG A 77 11.62 -0.30 14.05
N TYR A 78 12.82 0.01 14.56
CA TYR A 78 13.95 -0.93 14.62
C TYR A 78 14.39 -1.31 16.04
N GLY A 79 13.76 -0.75 17.08
CA GLY A 79 14.12 -0.99 18.48
C GLY A 79 13.59 -2.34 18.99
N ASN A 80 14.41 -3.38 18.84
CA ASN A 80 14.07 -4.73 19.29
C ASN A 80 14.27 -4.95 20.81
N ASN A 81 14.95 -4.04 21.51
CA ASN A 81 15.51 -4.31 22.84
C ASN A 81 14.96 -3.45 24.00
N GLU A 82 13.90 -2.68 23.79
CA GLU A 82 13.24 -2.03 24.93
C GLU A 82 12.48 -3.08 25.75
N LYS A 83 12.84 -3.20 27.05
CA LYS A 83 12.09 -4.01 28.01
C LYS A 83 10.60 -3.66 27.93
N VAL A 84 9.75 -4.68 27.79
CA VAL A 84 8.28 -4.56 27.66
C VAL A 84 7.67 -3.63 28.72
N SER A 85 8.26 -3.60 29.93
CA SER A 85 7.85 -2.71 31.00
C SER A 85 7.97 -1.22 30.65
N ARG A 86 9.04 -0.79 29.96
CA ARG A 86 9.21 0.60 29.53
C ARG A 86 8.22 1.00 28.44
N LYS A 87 7.96 0.11 27.48
CA LYS A 87 6.93 0.32 26.45
C LYS A 87 5.56 0.54 27.08
N LYS A 88 5.15 -0.34 28.02
CA LYS A 88 3.88 -0.22 28.75
C LYS A 88 3.78 1.07 29.57
N SER A 89 4.85 1.47 30.28
CA SER A 89 4.85 2.74 31.01
C SER A 89 4.66 3.94 30.09
N ARG A 90 5.30 3.93 28.91
CA ARG A 90 5.19 5.00 27.91
C ARG A 90 3.79 5.07 27.30
N GLU A 91 3.18 3.92 27.00
CA GLU A 91 1.79 3.81 26.55
C GLU A 91 0.79 4.35 27.58
N ILE A 92 0.96 3.99 28.85
CA ILE A 92 0.11 4.49 29.95
C ILE A 92 0.23 6.00 30.08
N VAL A 93 1.45 6.55 30.07
CA VAL A 93 1.67 8.00 30.12
C VAL A 93 1.02 8.70 28.91
N ASN A 94 1.17 8.14 27.70
CA ASN A 94 0.57 8.70 26.49
C ASN A 94 -0.97 8.65 26.54
N LYS A 95 -1.56 7.57 27.06
CA LYS A 95 -3.02 7.46 27.27
C LYS A 95 -3.53 8.55 28.20
N HIS A 96 -2.85 8.75 29.33
CA HIS A 96 -3.24 9.78 30.29
C HIS A 96 -3.01 11.20 29.76
N ARG A 97 -1.96 11.44 28.96
CA ARG A 97 -1.74 12.72 28.28
C ARG A 97 -2.83 13.04 27.26
N LYS A 98 -3.28 12.06 26.47
CA LYS A 98 -4.37 12.23 25.51
C LYS A 98 -5.73 12.49 26.18
N ASN A 99 -5.96 11.90 27.35
CA ASN A 99 -7.21 12.06 28.09
C ASN A 99 -7.27 13.35 28.95
N LYS A 100 -6.17 14.09 29.09
CA LYS A 100 -6.09 15.31 29.90
C LYS A 100 -6.21 16.60 29.06
N ILE A 101 -6.50 16.44 27.77
CA ILE A 101 -6.86 17.48 26.79
C ILE A 101 -8.32 17.19 26.41
#